data_AF-A0A938V267-F1
#
_entry.id   AF-A0A938V267-F1
#
_cell.length_a   1.000
_cell.length_b   1.000
_cell.length_c   1.000
_cell.angle_alpha   90.00
_cell.angle_beta   90.00
_cell.angle_gamma   90.00
#
_symmetry.space_group_name_H-M   'P 1'
#
loop_
_entity.id
_entity.type
_entity.pdbx_description
1 polymer ?
#
loop_
_entity_poly.entity_id
_entity_poly.type
_entity_poly.pdbx_seq_one_letter_code
_entity_poly.pdbx_strand_id
1 'polypeptide(L)' 'RYFCNPRGKIVAQASADKDELLIADLDFDEVRQVRNAWQFFRDRRPETYGDMVKLLP' A
#
# COMPACT_ATOMS: atom_id res chain seq x y z
N ARG A 1 -14.81 -1.04 4.11
CA ARG A 1 -13.73 -0.08 3.75
C ARG A 1 -12.66 -0.18 4.84
N TYR A 2 -11.37 -0.01 4.54
CA TYR A 2 -10.32 -0.21 5.55
C TYR A 2 -9.08 0.67 5.32
N PHE A 3 -8.28 0.83 6.36
CA PHE A 3 -6.92 1.38 6.33
C PHE A 3 -5.92 0.24 6.52
N CYS A 4 -4.80 0.29 5.80
CA CYS A 4 -3.74 -0.70 5.88
C CYS A 4 -2.39 0.01 6.00
N ASN A 5 -1.53 -0.49 6.88
CA ASN A 5 -0.21 0.08 7.08
C ASN A 5 0.81 -0.44 6.03
N PRO A 6 2.02 0.14 5.96
CA PRO A 6 3.03 -0.26 4.98
C PRO A 6 3.49 -1.72 5.07
N ARG A 7 3.20 -2.42 6.17
CA ARG A 7 3.48 -3.86 6.35
C ARG A 7 2.39 -4.78 5.82
N GLY A 8 1.31 -4.22 5.26
CA GLY A 8 0.17 -4.99 4.77
C GLY A 8 -0.84 -5.38 5.86
N LYS A 9 -0.75 -4.80 7.07
CA LYS A 9 -1.70 -5.06 8.15
C LYS A 9 -2.88 -4.10 8.06
N ILE A 10 -4.11 -4.63 8.10
CA ILE A 10 -5.32 -3.82 8.27
C ILE A 10 -5.31 -3.21 9.68
N VAL A 11 -5.34 -1.89 9.77
CA VAL A 11 -5.29 -1.14 11.04
C VAL A 11 -6.65 -0.59 11.47
N ALA A 12 -7.57 -0.43 10.53
CA ALA A 12 -8.95 -0.05 10.81
C ALA A 12 -9.86 -0.55 9.69
N GLN A 13 -11.05 -1.05 10.02
CA GLN A 13 -11.99 -1.58 9.03
C GLN A 13 -13.42 -1.26 9.46
N ALA A 14 -14.18 -0.67 8.54
CA ALA A 14 -15.61 -0.44 8.70
C ALA A 14 -16.40 -1.71 8.38
N SER A 15 -17.62 -1.77 8.91
CA SER A 15 -18.62 -2.79 8.61
C SER A 15 -18.91 -2.88 7.10
N ALA A 16 -19.38 -4.05 6.67
CA ALA A 16 -19.74 -4.28 5.26
C ALA A 16 -21.15 -3.76 4.92
N ASP A 17 -22.01 -3.69 5.93
CA ASP A 17 -23.47 -3.55 5.81
C ASP A 17 -24.03 -2.31 6.51
N LYS A 18 -23.18 -1.50 7.15
CA LYS A 18 -23.59 -0.33 7.93
C LYS A 18 -22.99 0.96 7.40
N ASP A 19 -23.75 2.04 7.55
CA ASP A 19 -23.26 3.40 7.32
C ASP A 19 -22.43 3.85 8.52
N GLU A 20 -21.14 4.08 8.29
CA GLU A 20 -20.16 4.39 9.33
C GLU A 20 -19.08 5.35 8.80
N LEU A 21 -18.60 6.25 9.68
CA LEU A 21 -17.41 7.08 9.42
C LEU A 21 -16.19 6.41 10.06
N LEU A 22 -15.26 5.94 9.22
CA LEU A 22 -14.01 5.34 9.67
C LEU A 22 -12.90 6.39 9.71
N ILE A 23 -12.30 6.60 10.89
CA ILE A 23 -11.14 7.48 11.09
C ILE A 23 -10.00 6.62 11.64
N ALA A 24 -8.77 6.84 11.16
CA ALA A 24 -7.59 6.16 11.65
C ALA A 24 -6.39 7.11 11.64
N ASP A 25 -5.60 7.07 12.72
CA ASP A 25 -4.29 7.73 12.76
C ASP A 25 -3.26 6.86 12.04
N LEU A 26 -2.45 7.51 11.20
CA LEU A 26 -1.41 6.85 10.43
C LEU A 26 -0.05 7.43 10.80
N ASP A 27 0.87 6.55 11.17
CA ASP A 27 2.27 6.91 11.37
C ASP A 27 3.01 6.86 10.03
N PHE A 28 3.42 8.03 9.52
CA PHE A 28 4.15 8.14 8.26
C PHE A 28 5.63 7.81 8.39
N ASP A 29 6.20 7.77 9.60
CA ASP A 29 7.57 7.31 9.80
C ASP A 29 7.71 5.81 9.52
N GLU A 30 6.64 5.02 9.73
CA GLU A 30 6.61 3.58 9.38
C GLU A 30 6.86 3.35 7.88
N VAL A 31 6.47 4.29 7.00
CA VAL A 31 6.69 4.19 5.55
C VAL A 31 8.19 4.12 5.24
N ARG A 32 8.99 5.01 5.84
CA ARG A 32 10.44 5.04 5.62
C ARG A 32 11.10 3.80 6.20
N GLN A 33 10.67 3.36 7.38
CA GLN A 33 11.20 2.15 8.02
C GLN A 33 10.99 0.91 7.15
N VAL A 34 9.76 0.69 6.68
CA VAL A 34 9.44 -0.48 5.84
C VAL A 34 10.12 -0.40 4.48
N ARG A 35 10.15 0.79 3.85
CA ARG A 35 10.86 0.99 2.58
C ARG A 35 12.35 0.66 2.68
N ASN A 36 13.00 1.00 3.80
CA ASN A 36 14.42 0.72 4.00
C ASN A 36 14.68 -0.74 4.39
N ALA A 37 13.75 -1.37 5.11
CA ALA A 37 13.86 -2.77 5.50
C ALA A 37 13.68 -3.72 4.32
N TRP A 38 12.69 -3.45 3.46
CA TRP A 38 12.35 -4.32 2.34
C TRP A 38 13.10 -3.96 1.07
N GLN A 39 13.67 -4.97 0.42
CA GLN A 39 14.52 -4.79 -0.75
C GLN A 39 13.74 -4.72 -2.08
N PHE A 40 12.41 -4.59 -2.03
CA PHE A 40 11.57 -4.52 -3.23
C PHE A 40 12.00 -3.44 -4.21
N PHE A 41 12.37 -2.26 -3.71
CA PHE A 41 12.83 -1.17 -4.58
C PHE A 41 14.22 -1.40 -5.17
N ARG A 42 15.09 -2.17 -4.48
CA ARG A 42 16.44 -2.52 -4.95
C ARG A 42 16.37 -3.62 -6.00
N ASP A 43 15.53 -4.62 -5.76
CA ASP A 43 15.47 -5.86 -6.54
C ASP A 43 14.48 -5.78 -7.73
N ARG A 44 13.71 -4.68 -7.84
CA ARG A 44 12.84 -4.45 -8.99
C ARG A 44 13.65 -4.39 -10.29
N ARG A 45 13.02 -4.80 -11.40
CA ARG A 45 13.58 -4.81 -12.76
C ARG A 45 12.71 -3.98 -13.70
N PRO A 46 12.75 -2.63 -13.62
CA PRO A 46 11.86 -1.77 -14.39
C PRO A 46 11.96 -1.98 -15.91
N GLU A 47 13.14 -2.39 -16.38
CA GLU A 47 13.41 -2.70 -17.78
C GLU A 47 12.54 -3.83 -18.34
N THR A 48 12.01 -4.73 -17.50
CA THR A 48 11.15 -5.83 -17.94
C THR A 48 9.66 -5.45 -17.97
N TYR A 49 9.29 -4.26 -17.48
CA TYR A 49 7.89 -3.86 -17.30
C TYR A 49 7.30 -3.17 -18.53
N GLY A 50 8.05 -3.07 -19.62
CA GLY A 50 7.68 -2.31 -20.82
C GLY A 50 6.28 -2.63 -21.35
N ASP A 51 5.90 -3.91 -21.42
CA ASP A 51 4.56 -4.29 -21.90
C ASP A 51 3.43 -3.93 -20.92
N MET A 52 3.69 -3.97 -19.60
CA MET A 52 2.69 -3.67 -18.58
C MET A 52 2.34 -2.18 -18.50
N VAL A 53 3.28 -1.30 -18.88
CA VAL A 53 3.08 0.15 -18.82
C VAL A 53 2.64 0.77 -20.14
N LYS A 54 2.48 -0.04 -21.20
CA LYS A 54 1.95 0.43 -22.49
C LYS A 54 0.49 0.82 -22.33
N LEU A 55 0.14 2.01 -22.84
CA LEU A 55 -1.25 2.36 -23.11
C LEU A 55 -1.74 1.45 -24.25
N LEU A 56 -2.80 0.69 -23.98
CA LEU A 56 -3.49 -0.05 -25.02
C LEU A 56 -4.15 0.94 -26.00
N PRO A 57 -4.19 0.61 -27.30
CA PRO A 57 -4.84 1.44 -28.31
C PRO A 57 -6.34 1.64 -28.03
#